data_AF-A0AAV6CBE7-F1
#
_entry.id   AF-A0AAV6CBE7-F1
#
_cell.length_a   1.000
_cell.length_b   1.000
_cell.length_c   1.000
_cell.angle_alpha   90.00
_cell.angle_beta   90.00
_cell.angle_gamma   90.00
#
_symmetry.space_group_name_H-M   'P 1'
#
loop_
_entity.id
_entity.type
_entity.pdbx_description
1 polymer ?
#
loop_
_entity_poly.entity_id
_entity_poly.type
_entity_poly.pdbx_seq_one_letter_code
_entity_poly.pdbx_strand_id
1 'polypeptide(L)'
;MTRRSSRKSRLVTLALSGTLLAGCAKREDPNDWADSSEVVTNNTYRPHLGYYHSAYGGWFPFPYNSFVPGRGYYHGGSFSPAPAPVPPDVSRPKAAPDPYVRRGGFGGYRYGGS
;
A
#
# COMPACT_ATOMS: atom_id res chain seq x y z
N MET A 1 -17.11 2.80 66.58
CA MET A 1 -16.64 1.40 66.63
C MET A 1 -16.50 0.88 65.21
N THR A 2 -15.28 0.52 64.82
CA THR A 2 -14.78 0.24 63.46
C THR A 2 -15.11 -1.17 62.99
N ARG A 3 -15.38 -1.36 61.69
CA ARG A 3 -15.01 -2.58 60.92
C ARG A 3 -15.06 -2.26 59.41
N ARG A 4 -13.90 -1.98 58.81
CA ARG A 4 -13.75 -1.97 57.34
C ARG A 4 -13.59 -3.42 56.88
N SER A 5 -14.58 -3.93 56.16
CA SER A 5 -14.49 -5.24 55.50
C SER A 5 -13.58 -5.13 54.27
N SER A 6 -12.40 -5.74 54.32
CA SER A 6 -11.50 -5.87 53.18
C SER A 6 -12.03 -6.93 52.20
N ARG A 7 -12.46 -6.52 51.00
CA ARG A 7 -12.78 -7.45 49.91
C ARG A 7 -11.48 -7.92 49.28
N LYS A 8 -11.17 -9.21 49.41
CA LYS A 8 -10.00 -9.86 48.80
C LYS A 8 -10.23 -9.96 47.28
N SER A 9 -9.46 -9.21 46.51
CA SER A 9 -9.44 -9.29 45.04
C SER A 9 -8.71 -10.56 44.62
N ARG A 10 -9.41 -11.50 43.97
CA ARG A 10 -8.77 -12.64 43.30
C ARG A 10 -8.33 -12.19 41.91
N LEU A 11 -7.02 -12.15 41.69
CA LEU A 11 -6.43 -11.97 40.37
C LEU A 11 -6.76 -13.19 39.50
N VAL A 12 -7.38 -12.97 38.35
CA VAL A 12 -7.66 -14.00 37.34
C VAL A 12 -6.72 -13.74 36.17
N THR A 13 -5.73 -14.62 35.99
CA THR A 13 -4.81 -14.58 34.85
C THR A 13 -5.46 -15.32 33.69
N LEU A 14 -5.93 -14.58 32.67
CA LEU A 14 -6.32 -15.16 31.39
C LEU A 14 -5.05 -15.53 30.60
N ALA A 15 -4.80 -16.82 30.41
CA ALA A 15 -3.84 -17.29 29.43
C ALA A 15 -4.48 -17.20 28.04
N LEU A 16 -4.09 -16.22 27.23
CA LEU A 16 -4.43 -16.18 25.80
C LEU A 16 -3.46 -17.08 25.05
N SER A 17 -3.90 -18.30 24.72
CA SER A 17 -3.21 -19.17 23.77
C SER A 17 -3.39 -18.59 22.36
N GLY A 18 -2.38 -17.86 21.87
CA GLY A 18 -2.35 -17.32 20.51
C GLY A 18 -1.84 -18.33 19.51
N THR A 19 -2.72 -19.10 18.88
CA THR A 19 -2.39 -19.81 17.63
C THR A 19 -2.59 -18.85 16.46
N LEU A 20 -1.55 -18.07 16.15
CA LEU A 20 -1.47 -17.33 14.89
C LEU A 20 -1.22 -18.34 13.76
N LEU A 21 -2.29 -18.84 13.14
CA LEU A 21 -2.24 -19.35 11.77
C LEU A 21 -2.01 -18.16 10.82
N ALA A 22 -0.81 -17.57 10.89
CA ALA A 22 -0.33 -16.65 9.88
C ALA A 22 0.08 -17.51 8.68
N GLY A 23 -0.87 -17.74 7.76
CA GLY A 23 -0.53 -18.20 6.43
C GLY A 23 0.47 -17.21 5.83
N CYS A 24 1.71 -17.66 5.61
CA CYS A 24 2.71 -16.94 4.84
C CYS A 24 2.26 -16.87 3.37
N ALA A 25 1.23 -16.09 3.07
CA ALA A 25 1.01 -15.65 1.71
C ALA A 25 2.23 -14.79 1.34
N LYS A 26 3.01 -15.23 0.36
CA LYS A 26 4.13 -14.45 -0.15
C LYS A 26 3.57 -13.08 -0.54
N ARG A 27 4.15 -12.02 0.04
CA ARG A 27 3.80 -10.65 -0.34
C ARG A 27 4.20 -10.49 -1.80
N GLU A 28 3.23 -10.28 -2.67
CA GLU A 28 3.47 -10.02 -4.10
C GLU A 28 4.34 -8.77 -4.22
N ASP A 29 5.47 -8.91 -4.91
CA ASP A 29 6.36 -7.80 -5.23
C ASP A 29 5.92 -7.18 -6.57
N PRO A 30 5.90 -5.85 -6.73
CA PRO A 30 5.64 -5.23 -8.01
C PRO A 30 6.56 -5.73 -9.13
N ASN A 31 7.78 -6.17 -8.81
CA ASN A 31 8.70 -6.74 -9.78
C ASN A 31 8.29 -8.14 -10.27
N ASP A 32 7.48 -8.88 -9.52
CA ASP A 32 6.92 -10.16 -10.00
C ASP A 32 6.03 -9.95 -11.23
N TRP A 33 5.52 -8.72 -11.40
CA TRP A 33 4.68 -8.33 -12.53
C TRP A 33 5.47 -7.82 -13.73
N ALA A 34 6.75 -7.48 -13.55
CA ALA A 34 7.60 -6.90 -14.60
C ALA A 34 7.72 -7.79 -15.84
N ASP A 35 7.80 -9.10 -15.60
CA ASP A 35 7.91 -10.13 -16.64
C ASP A 35 6.55 -10.80 -16.94
N SER A 36 5.47 -10.29 -16.35
CA SER A 36 4.14 -10.83 -16.59
C SER A 36 3.70 -10.56 -18.03
N SER A 37 3.26 -11.61 -18.72
CA SER A 37 2.58 -11.48 -20.02
C SER A 37 1.13 -10.99 -19.88
N GLU A 38 0.64 -10.81 -18.65
CA GLU A 38 -0.73 -10.39 -18.36
C GLU A 38 -0.98 -8.96 -18.85
N VAL A 39 -2.15 -8.78 -19.46
CA VAL A 39 -2.66 -7.46 -19.85
C VAL A 39 -3.56 -6.98 -18.72
N VAL A 40 -3.17 -5.87 -18.09
CA VAL A 40 -3.85 -5.33 -16.91
C VAL A 40 -4.59 -4.06 -17.28
N THR A 41 -5.82 -3.92 -16.79
CA THR A 41 -6.68 -2.75 -17.04
C THR A 41 -6.32 -1.60 -16.10
N ASN A 42 -6.44 -0.37 -16.57
CA ASN A 42 -6.24 0.82 -15.74
C ASN A 42 -7.13 0.77 -14.47
N ASN A 43 -6.58 1.20 -13.34
CA ASN A 43 -7.20 1.16 -12.01
C ASN A 43 -7.55 -0.23 -11.47
N THR A 44 -7.03 -1.31 -12.08
CA THR A 44 -7.10 -2.65 -11.45
C THR A 44 -6.44 -2.57 -10.08
N TYR A 45 -7.14 -3.01 -9.03
CA TYR A 45 -6.61 -3.03 -7.67
C TYR A 45 -6.04 -4.42 -7.35
N ARG A 46 -4.83 -4.46 -6.79
CA ARG A 46 -4.24 -5.66 -6.19
C ARG A 46 -3.84 -5.36 -4.74
N PRO A 47 -4.15 -6.29 -3.80
CA PRO A 47 -3.64 -6.19 -2.44
C PRO A 47 -2.12 -6.01 -2.43
N HIS A 48 -1.61 -5.17 -1.53
CA HIS A 48 -0.18 -4.86 -1.34
C HIS A 48 0.53 -4.08 -2.46
N LEU A 49 0.03 -4.13 -3.70
CA LEU A 49 0.56 -3.39 -4.85
C LEU A 49 -0.14 -2.05 -5.07
N GLY A 50 -1.46 -2.00 -4.89
CA GLY A 50 -2.28 -0.81 -5.11
C GLY A 50 -3.03 -0.84 -6.44
N TYR A 51 -3.13 0.32 -7.11
CA TYR A 51 -3.84 0.54 -8.36
C TYR A 51 -2.88 0.52 -9.54
N TYR A 52 -3.20 -0.28 -10.54
CA TYR A 52 -2.44 -0.31 -11.79
C TYR A 52 -2.70 0.96 -12.61
N HIS A 53 -1.65 1.64 -13.05
CA HIS A 53 -1.76 2.73 -14.00
C HIS A 53 -1.24 2.27 -15.37
N SER A 54 -2.16 2.09 -16.31
CA SER A 54 -1.86 1.54 -17.64
C SER A 54 -0.90 2.42 -18.45
N ALA A 55 -1.03 3.75 -18.37
CA ALA A 55 -0.13 4.69 -19.05
C ALA A 55 1.32 4.59 -18.57
N TYR A 56 1.55 4.14 -17.33
CA TYR A 56 2.87 4.05 -16.71
C TYR A 56 3.38 2.61 -16.61
N GLY A 57 2.51 1.62 -16.79
CA GLY A 57 2.87 0.20 -16.70
C GLY A 57 3.26 -0.23 -15.28
N GLY A 58 2.67 0.36 -14.24
CA GLY A 58 3.09 0.14 -12.85
C GLY A 58 1.96 0.25 -11.84
N TRP A 59 2.27 -0.14 -10.59
CA TRP A 59 1.34 -0.14 -9.46
C TRP A 59 1.57 1.08 -8.56
N PHE A 60 0.49 1.73 -8.13
CA PHE A 60 0.53 3.00 -7.39
C PHE A 60 -0.47 3.03 -6.23
N PRO A 61 -0.21 3.83 -5.17
CA PRO A 61 -1.06 3.88 -3.97
C PRO A 61 -2.48 4.46 -4.19
N PHE A 62 -2.69 5.29 -5.20
CA PHE A 62 -3.99 5.89 -5.49
C PHE A 62 -4.41 5.61 -6.93
N PRO A 63 -5.72 5.61 -7.25
CA PRO A 63 -6.20 5.45 -8.61
C PRO A 63 -5.70 6.56 -9.55
N TYR A 64 -5.59 6.23 -10.83
CA TYR A 64 -5.26 7.15 -11.90
C TYR A 64 -6.31 8.26 -11.99
N ASN A 65 -5.86 9.51 -12.01
CA ASN A 65 -6.70 10.71 -11.98
C ASN A 65 -7.63 10.81 -10.75
N SER A 66 -7.30 10.15 -9.64
CA SER A 66 -8.03 10.39 -8.38
C SER A 66 -7.73 11.80 -7.86
N PHE A 67 -8.77 12.55 -7.52
CA PHE A 67 -8.63 13.89 -6.95
C PHE A 67 -8.47 13.82 -5.43
N VAL A 68 -7.43 14.49 -4.92
CA VAL A 68 -7.17 14.64 -3.49
C VAL A 68 -7.20 16.14 -3.15
N PRO A 69 -8.11 16.58 -2.24
CA PRO A 69 -8.20 17.97 -1.82
C PRO A 69 -6.85 18.52 -1.33
N GLY A 70 -6.47 19.70 -1.81
CA GLY A 70 -5.21 20.36 -1.47
C GLY A 70 -3.95 19.79 -2.16
N ARG A 71 -4.07 18.72 -2.94
CA ARG A 71 -2.94 18.14 -3.72
C ARG A 71 -3.20 18.12 -5.22
N GLY A 72 -4.44 17.87 -5.64
CA GLY A 72 -4.82 17.77 -7.05
C GLY A 72 -5.05 16.31 -7.49
N TYR A 73 -4.84 16.04 -8.78
CA TYR A 73 -5.05 14.75 -9.42
C TYR A 73 -3.80 13.89 -9.35
N TYR A 74 -3.94 12.65 -8.88
CA TYR A 74 -2.84 11.72 -8.78
C TYR A 74 -2.68 10.89 -10.06
N HIS A 75 -1.48 10.84 -10.61
CA HIS A 75 -1.14 9.96 -11.72
C HIS A 75 0.38 9.74 -11.77
N GLY A 76 0.81 8.54 -12.16
CA GLY A 76 2.24 8.26 -12.38
C GLY A 76 3.17 8.46 -11.19
N GLY A 77 2.65 8.50 -9.96
CA GLY A 77 3.45 8.70 -8.76
C GLY A 77 3.42 10.10 -8.17
N SER A 78 2.87 11.08 -8.88
CA SER A 78 2.85 12.49 -8.49
C SER A 78 1.45 13.09 -8.53
N PHE A 79 1.32 14.29 -7.99
CA PHE A 79 0.10 15.09 -8.03
C PHE A 79 0.27 16.25 -9.01
N SER A 80 -0.81 16.57 -9.73
CA SER A 80 -0.88 17.69 -10.66
C SER A 80 -2.20 18.45 -10.48
N PRO A 81 -2.26 19.74 -10.86
CA PRO A 81 -3.47 20.56 -10.69
C PRO A 81 -4.62 20.16 -11.64
N ALA A 82 -4.32 19.47 -12.74
CA ALA A 82 -5.29 19.05 -13.75
C ALA A 82 -5.15 17.54 -14.02
N PRO A 83 -6.22 16.83 -14.42
CA PRO A 83 -6.11 15.40 -14.71
C PRO A 83 -5.17 15.15 -15.89
N ALA A 84 -4.43 14.04 -15.84
CA ALA A 84 -3.65 13.58 -16.98
C ALA A 84 -4.59 13.15 -18.12
N PRO A 85 -4.11 13.16 -19.39
CA PRO A 85 -4.87 12.68 -20.54
C PRO A 85 -5.41 11.26 -20.32
N VAL A 86 -6.49 10.92 -21.02
CA VAL A 86 -7.10 9.59 -20.94
C VAL A 86 -6.03 8.54 -21.28
N PRO A 87 -5.70 7.64 -20.35
CA PRO A 87 -4.68 6.62 -20.58
C PRO A 87 -5.22 5.53 -21.52
N PRO A 88 -4.36 4.68 -22.09
CA PRO A 88 -4.83 3.45 -22.72
C PRO A 88 -5.62 2.61 -21.70
N ASP A 89 -6.70 1.95 -22.10
CA ASP A 89 -7.52 1.17 -21.15
C ASP A 89 -6.74 -0.01 -20.53
N VAL A 90 -5.79 -0.58 -21.29
CA VAL A 90 -5.00 -1.74 -20.87
C VAL A 90 -3.53 -1.59 -21.25
N SER A 91 -2.64 -2.18 -20.46
CA SER A 91 -1.23 -2.35 -20.82
C SER A 91 -0.60 -3.53 -20.06
N ARG A 92 0.60 -3.93 -20.48
CA ARG A 92 1.40 -4.89 -19.71
C ARG A 92 2.22 -4.17 -18.64
N PRO A 93 2.33 -4.73 -17.42
CA PRO A 93 3.21 -4.18 -16.42
C PRO A 93 4.64 -4.17 -16.95
N LYS A 94 5.39 -3.14 -16.57
CA LYS A 94 6.80 -2.97 -16.88
C LYS A 94 7.58 -3.14 -15.59
N ALA A 95 8.86 -3.49 -15.71
CA ALA A 95 9.77 -3.39 -14.58
C ALA A 95 9.64 -2.01 -13.93
N ALA A 96 9.29 -2.00 -12.64
CA ALA A 96 9.17 -0.76 -11.92
C ALA A 96 10.55 -0.08 -11.94
N PRO A 97 10.67 1.18 -12.39
CA PRO A 97 11.83 1.96 -12.01
C PRO A 97 11.82 2.01 -10.47
N ASP A 98 12.92 1.63 -9.84
CA ASP A 98 13.06 1.58 -8.38
C ASP A 98 13.06 3.02 -7.80
N PRO A 99 11.90 3.50 -7.32
CA PRO A 99 11.87 4.03 -5.96
C PRO A 99 10.62 3.67 -5.13
N TYR A 100 9.66 2.88 -5.66
CA TYR A 100 8.37 2.63 -5.00
C TYR A 100 8.35 1.45 -4.00
N VAL A 101 9.45 0.71 -3.84
CA VAL A 101 9.50 -0.49 -2.98
C VAL A 101 9.77 -0.20 -1.49
N ARG A 102 10.02 1.05 -1.09
CA ARG A 102 10.22 1.38 0.34
C ARG A 102 8.92 1.67 1.09
N ARG A 103 8.05 0.66 1.21
CA ARG A 103 6.98 0.61 2.23
C ARG A 103 7.47 -0.18 3.46
N GLY A 104 8.36 0.44 4.23
CA GLY A 104 8.88 -0.09 5.49
C GLY A 104 10.24 0.50 5.85
N GLY A 105 10.27 1.62 6.57
CA GLY A 105 11.50 2.20 7.10
C GLY A 105 11.41 3.72 7.22
N PHE A 106 11.42 4.23 8.45
CA PHE A 106 11.55 5.65 8.72
C PHE A 106 12.91 6.14 8.21
N GLY A 107 12.94 7.12 7.29
CA GLY A 107 14.18 7.87 7.01
C GLY A 107 14.39 8.34 5.58
N GLY A 108 14.24 9.64 5.35
CA GLY A 108 15.13 10.45 4.51
C GLY A 108 14.86 10.47 3.01
N TYR A 109 14.15 11.51 2.53
CA TYR A 109 14.25 11.96 1.15
C TYR A 109 15.62 12.63 0.96
N ARG A 110 16.50 12.05 0.13
CA ARG A 110 17.63 12.78 -0.43
C ARG A 110 17.38 12.98 -1.92
N TYR A 111 17.03 14.21 -2.27
CA TYR A 111 17.18 14.74 -3.62
C TYR A 111 18.68 14.78 -3.96
N GLY A 112 19.09 14.07 -5.01
CA GLY A 112 20.30 14.33 -5.78
C GLY A 112 19.92 14.04 -7.24
N GLY A 113 20.04 14.94 -8.20
CA GLY A 113 21.03 16.00 -8.35
C GLY A 113 22.19 15.43 -9.16
N SER A 114 22.05 15.44 -10.48
CA SER A 114 23.11 15.42 -11.50
C SER A 114 22.49 15.74 -12.85
#